data_AF-A0A0Q9K8R2-F1
#
_entry.id   AF-A0A0Q9K8R2-F1
#
_cell.length_a   1.000
_cell.length_b   1.000
_cell.length_c   1.000
_cell.angle_alpha   90.00
_cell.angle_beta   90.00
_cell.angle_gamma   90.00
#
_symmetry.space_group_name_H-M   'P 1'
#
loop_
_entity.id
_entity.type
_entity.pdbx_description
1 polymer ?
#
loop_
_entity_poly.entity_id
_entity_poly.type
_entity_poly.pdbx_seq_one_letter_code
_entity_poly.pdbx_strand_id
1 'polypeptide(L)'
;MRYNTKVKAIQAGVAKSKVKMGDINIGVSINNAKLVETEFTRFLIWSITSVKTCPLATPMCIKSCYATKAERIYPSVRTRRETNYEASQQESFIPDMIELIQYELDQTDKNINFRIHESGDFYTYEYAKKWNFIALHFIGNSRITFMAYTKSLPFVQRLYAEFGKHWVNIKFMASVWEDTTPAMIKLGNKLGLNTFTALTTDQFQLKDYSSYFKCPSTASIDAYGCGTCSEKHGSCYRGKVNIAIEIH
;
A
#
# COMPACT_ATOMS: atom_id res chain seq x y z
N MET A 1 -6.46 21.42 -22.66
CA MET A 1 -6.09 21.30 -21.22
C MET A 1 -7.34 21.46 -20.35
N ARG A 2 -8.10 20.38 -20.13
CA ARG A 2 -9.20 20.37 -19.16
C ARG A 2 -8.60 19.97 -17.81
N TYR A 3 -8.20 20.97 -17.03
CA TYR A 3 -7.99 20.82 -15.60
C TYR A 3 -9.32 20.29 -15.04
N ASN A 4 -9.42 18.97 -14.84
CA ASN A 4 -10.69 18.26 -14.74
C ASN A 4 -11.47 18.84 -13.56
N THR A 5 -12.64 19.41 -13.84
CA THR A 5 -13.52 20.11 -12.88
C THR A 5 -13.81 19.26 -11.64
N LYS A 6 -13.72 17.93 -11.76
CA LYS A 6 -13.80 16.96 -10.66
C LYS A 6 -12.65 17.09 -9.65
N VAL A 7 -11.40 17.26 -10.09
CA VAL A 7 -10.22 17.40 -9.21
C VAL A 7 -10.25 18.73 -8.45
N LYS A 8 -10.64 19.81 -9.11
CA LYS A 8 -10.87 21.11 -8.45
C LYS A 8 -12.01 21.07 -7.44
N ALA A 9 -13.10 20.35 -7.74
CA ALA A 9 -14.21 20.17 -6.79
C ALA A 9 -13.80 19.35 -5.56
N ILE A 10 -12.93 18.34 -5.72
CA ILE A 10 -12.39 17.54 -4.60
C ILE A 10 -11.46 18.39 -3.72
N GLN A 11 -10.56 19.18 -4.32
CA GLN A 11 -9.68 20.09 -3.58
C GLN A 11 -10.47 21.23 -2.88
N ALA A 12 -11.56 21.70 -3.49
CA ALA A 12 -12.41 22.75 -2.93
C ALA A 12 -13.42 22.25 -1.87
N GLY A 13 -13.71 20.94 -1.83
CA GLY A 13 -14.75 20.35 -0.98
C GLY A 13 -14.26 19.71 0.32
N VAL A 14 -12.96 19.53 0.53
CA VAL A 14 -12.42 19.03 1.81
C VAL A 14 -12.25 20.23 2.74
N ALA A 15 -13.32 20.57 3.46
CA ALA A 15 -13.22 21.51 4.57
C ALA A 15 -12.15 21.02 5.56
N LYS A 16 -11.32 21.93 6.10
CA LYS A 16 -10.44 21.59 7.22
C LYS A 16 -11.30 21.03 8.35
N SER A 17 -11.13 19.75 8.65
CA SER A 17 -11.63 19.13 9.87
C SER A 17 -11.12 19.94 11.06
N LYS A 18 -12.00 20.22 12.03
CA LYS A 18 -11.64 20.81 13.33
C LYS A 18 -11.49 19.71 14.41
N VAL A 19 -11.40 18.45 14.00
CA VAL A 19 -11.30 17.31 14.92
C VAL A 19 -9.92 17.38 15.58
N LYS A 20 -9.83 17.22 16.91
CA LYS A 20 -8.51 17.15 17.56
C LYS A 20 -7.90 15.78 17.26
N MET A 21 -6.59 15.70 17.05
CA MET A 21 -5.88 14.44 16.80
C MET A 21 -6.23 13.29 17.78
N GLY A 22 -6.59 13.62 19.03
CA GLY A 22 -7.01 12.64 20.05
C GLY A 22 -8.40 12.01 19.81
N ASP A 23 -9.21 12.59 18.93
CA ASP A 23 -10.56 12.13 18.59
C ASP A 23 -10.58 11.31 17.28
N ILE A 24 -9.45 11.24 16.57
CA ILE A 24 -9.32 10.49 15.32
C ILE A 24 -9.08 9.01 15.63
N ASN A 25 -10.11 8.19 15.45
CA ASN A 25 -10.01 6.74 15.70
C ASN A 25 -9.44 5.96 14.49
N ILE A 26 -8.33 6.44 13.94
CA ILE A 26 -7.59 5.77 12.86
C ILE A 26 -6.13 5.63 13.28
N GLY A 27 -5.46 4.53 12.93
CA GLY A 27 -4.05 4.33 13.28
C GLY A 27 -3.20 3.87 12.11
N VAL A 28 -2.10 4.58 11.88
CA VAL A 28 -1.00 4.11 11.02
C VAL A 28 0.15 3.63 11.89
N SER A 29 0.92 2.67 11.39
CA SER A 29 2.21 2.33 11.99
C SER A 29 3.31 3.16 11.35
N ILE A 30 4.21 3.68 12.17
CA ILE A 30 5.46 4.29 11.72
C ILE A 30 6.50 3.18 11.63
N ASN A 31 6.96 2.89 10.42
CA ASN A 31 8.00 1.89 10.12
C ASN A 31 7.60 0.45 10.54
N ASN A 32 8.48 -0.52 10.23
CA ASN A 32 8.48 -1.85 10.83
C ASN A 32 9.89 -2.49 10.71
N ALA A 33 10.03 -3.75 11.13
CA ALA A 33 11.31 -4.47 11.09
C ALA A 33 11.96 -4.57 9.69
N LYS A 34 11.20 -4.38 8.62
CA LYS A 34 11.68 -4.34 7.23
C LYS A 34 11.77 -2.91 6.71
N LEU A 35 10.75 -2.10 7.00
CA LEU A 35 10.57 -0.73 6.59
C LEU A 35 11.21 0.22 7.61
N VAL A 36 12.53 0.24 7.67
CA VAL A 36 13.29 1.06 8.64
C VAL A 36 13.47 2.47 8.10
N GLU A 37 13.17 3.48 8.94
CA GLU A 37 13.38 4.90 8.64
C GLU A 37 14.86 5.26 8.53
N THR A 38 15.17 6.21 7.64
CA THR A 38 16.51 6.79 7.46
C THR A 38 16.49 8.27 7.77
N GLU A 39 17.62 8.95 7.53
CA GLU A 39 17.69 10.40 7.60
C GLU A 39 16.81 11.09 6.54
N PHE A 40 16.52 10.42 5.40
CA PHE A 40 15.75 10.99 4.29
C PHE A 40 14.32 10.47 4.17
N THR A 41 14.02 9.28 4.72
CA THR A 41 12.77 8.57 4.45
C THR A 41 12.12 8.00 5.70
N ARG A 42 10.80 8.21 5.84
CA ARG A 42 9.91 7.56 6.82
C ARG A 42 8.86 6.71 6.11
N PHE A 43 8.39 5.65 6.77
CA PHE A 43 7.28 4.84 6.28
C PHE A 43 6.05 5.01 7.16
N LEU A 44 4.90 5.27 6.53
CA LEU A 44 3.59 5.17 7.16
C LEU A 44 2.87 3.96 6.59
N ILE A 45 2.29 3.14 7.46
CA ILE A 45 1.68 1.87 7.07
C ILE A 45 0.24 1.85 7.57
N TRP A 46 -0.70 1.84 6.63
CA TRP A 46 -2.10 1.59 6.93
C TRP A 46 -2.42 0.10 6.74
N SER A 47 -3.03 -0.52 7.74
CA SER A 47 -3.46 -1.92 7.64
C SER A 47 -4.85 -2.10 8.20
N ILE A 48 -5.58 -3.03 7.58
CA ILE A 48 -6.90 -3.49 8.02
C ILE A 48 -6.88 -5.01 8.20
N THR A 49 -7.94 -5.55 8.78
CA THR A 49 -8.00 -6.96 9.18
C THR A 49 -7.84 -7.89 7.97
N SER A 50 -6.94 -8.86 8.07
CA SER A 50 -6.60 -9.77 6.97
C SER A 50 -7.75 -10.74 6.64
N VAL A 51 -7.74 -11.34 5.44
CA VAL A 51 -8.70 -12.32 4.93
C VAL A 51 -10.13 -11.76 4.76
N LYS A 52 -10.77 -11.27 5.82
CA LYS A 52 -12.11 -10.66 5.81
C LYS A 52 -12.20 -9.48 4.84
N THR A 53 -11.11 -8.75 4.63
CA THR A 53 -11.06 -7.58 3.73
C THR A 53 -10.35 -7.89 2.40
N CYS A 54 -10.13 -9.17 2.07
CA CYS A 54 -9.40 -9.59 0.89
C CYS A 54 -10.33 -10.38 -0.06
N PRO A 55 -11.27 -9.72 -0.76
CA PRO A 55 -12.29 -10.40 -1.57
C PRO A 55 -11.72 -11.19 -2.75
N LEU A 56 -10.51 -10.83 -3.20
CA LEU A 56 -9.79 -11.48 -4.29
C LEU A 56 -8.56 -12.25 -3.80
N ALA A 57 -8.57 -12.66 -2.53
CA ALA A 57 -7.57 -13.58 -2.00
C ALA A 57 -7.68 -14.94 -2.70
N THR A 58 -6.52 -15.51 -3.04
CA THR A 58 -6.43 -16.87 -3.57
C THR A 58 -6.50 -17.90 -2.43
N PRO A 59 -6.79 -19.19 -2.70
CA PRO A 59 -6.77 -20.23 -1.67
C PRO A 59 -5.43 -20.29 -0.89
N MET A 60 -4.30 -20.14 -1.60
CA MET A 60 -2.99 -20.08 -0.96
C MET A 60 -2.83 -18.81 -0.12
N CYS A 61 -3.36 -17.68 -0.57
CA CYS A 61 -3.35 -16.43 0.19
C CYS A 61 -4.09 -16.57 1.52
N ILE A 62 -5.24 -17.25 1.54
CA ILE A 62 -6.00 -17.49 2.77
C ILE A 62 -5.24 -18.46 3.69
N LYS A 63 -4.72 -19.56 3.14
CA LYS A 63 -4.00 -20.60 3.89
C LYS A 63 -2.69 -20.09 4.51
N SER A 64 -1.93 -19.29 3.77
CA SER A 64 -0.56 -18.88 4.12
C SER A 64 -0.44 -17.37 4.40
N CYS A 65 -1.54 -16.71 4.76
CA CYS A 65 -1.52 -15.28 5.05
C CYS A 65 -0.59 -14.99 6.24
N TYR A 66 0.53 -14.30 6.02
CA TYR A 66 1.43 -13.94 7.14
C TYR A 66 0.75 -12.99 8.15
N ALA A 67 -0.22 -12.19 7.69
CA ALA A 67 -0.90 -11.21 8.52
C ALA A 67 -1.79 -11.85 9.60
N THR A 68 -2.38 -13.02 9.32
CA THR A 68 -3.17 -13.78 10.30
C THR A 68 -2.30 -14.30 11.44
N LYS A 69 -1.05 -14.68 11.15
CA LYS A 69 -0.06 -15.06 12.19
C LYS A 69 0.20 -13.88 13.14
N ALA A 70 0.41 -12.69 12.61
CA ALA A 70 0.61 -11.49 13.43
C ALA A 70 -0.64 -11.14 14.26
N GLU A 71 -1.84 -11.22 13.67
CA GLU A 71 -3.12 -10.98 14.37
C GLU A 71 -3.40 -12.00 15.46
N ARG A 72 -2.97 -13.26 15.29
CA ARG A 72 -3.11 -14.32 16.29
C ARG A 72 -2.14 -14.15 17.46
N ILE A 73 -0.90 -13.75 17.18
CA ILE A 73 0.15 -13.61 18.21
C ILE A 73 -0.05 -12.32 19.02
N TYR A 74 -0.48 -11.23 18.37
CA TYR A 74 -0.57 -9.91 18.99
C TYR A 74 -2.02 -9.39 18.94
N PRO A 75 -2.82 -9.57 20.01
CA PRO A 75 -4.20 -9.11 20.07
C PRO A 75 -4.37 -7.60 19.77
N SER A 76 -3.41 -6.78 20.21
CA SER A 76 -3.40 -5.33 19.92
C SER A 76 -3.31 -5.03 18.42
N VAL A 77 -2.56 -5.82 17.65
CA VAL A 77 -2.48 -5.69 16.19
C VAL A 77 -3.82 -6.02 15.55
N ARG A 78 -4.47 -7.10 16.01
CA ARG A 78 -5.80 -7.47 15.55
C ARG A 78 -6.83 -6.38 15.83
N THR A 79 -6.92 -5.92 17.07
CA THR A 79 -7.84 -4.86 17.47
C THR A 79 -7.61 -3.60 16.63
N ARG A 80 -6.36 -3.14 16.48
CA ARG A 80 -6.04 -1.97 15.65
C ARG A 80 -6.51 -2.12 14.20
N ARG A 81 -6.30 -3.29 13.60
CA ARG A 81 -6.70 -3.58 12.22
C ARG A 81 -8.22 -3.70 12.05
N GLU A 82 -8.93 -4.19 13.05
CA GLU A 82 -10.40 -4.20 13.10
C GLU A 82 -10.95 -2.78 13.23
N THR A 83 -10.42 -1.96 14.15
CA THR A 83 -10.78 -0.54 14.30
C THR A 83 -10.52 0.25 13.02
N ASN A 84 -9.37 0.04 12.37
CA ASN A 84 -9.07 0.67 11.09
C ASN A 84 -10.04 0.24 9.99
N TYR A 85 -10.49 -1.02 9.99
CA TYR A 85 -11.50 -1.48 9.04
C TYR A 85 -12.83 -0.75 9.25
N GLU A 86 -13.30 -0.66 10.50
CA GLU A 86 -14.52 0.07 10.86
C GLU A 86 -14.42 1.56 10.51
N ALA A 87 -13.27 2.18 10.81
CA ALA A 87 -13.00 3.57 10.43
C ALA A 87 -13.04 3.79 8.92
N SER A 88 -12.52 2.83 8.13
CA SER A 88 -12.52 2.95 6.67
C SER A 88 -13.92 2.98 6.04
N GLN A 89 -14.91 2.48 6.78
CA GLN A 89 -16.31 2.49 6.34
C GLN A 89 -17.00 3.81 6.62
N GLN A 90 -16.53 4.58 7.61
CA GLN A 90 -17.10 5.87 7.99
C GLN A 90 -17.00 6.91 6.87
N GLU A 91 -17.92 7.87 6.89
CA GLU A 91 -17.92 9.02 5.98
C GLU A 91 -16.72 9.93 6.23
N SER A 92 -16.29 10.06 7.50
CA SER A 92 -15.15 10.87 7.93
C SER A 92 -13.79 10.30 7.52
N PHE A 93 -13.73 9.06 7.00
CA PHE A 93 -12.45 8.40 6.72
C PHE A 93 -11.49 9.22 5.84
N ILE A 94 -12.01 9.89 4.80
CA ILE A 94 -11.19 10.71 3.90
C ILE A 94 -10.60 11.92 4.64
N PRO A 95 -11.40 12.83 5.25
CA PRO A 95 -10.84 13.97 5.96
C PRO A 95 -9.94 13.55 7.13
N ASP A 96 -10.31 12.52 7.89
CA ASP A 96 -9.53 12.03 9.02
C ASP A 96 -8.15 11.52 8.58
N MET A 97 -8.08 10.76 7.48
CA MET A 97 -6.81 10.25 6.94
C MET A 97 -5.95 11.38 6.35
N ILE A 98 -6.55 12.38 5.70
CA ILE A 98 -5.83 13.56 5.20
C ILE A 98 -5.21 14.33 6.37
N GLU A 99 -5.97 14.55 7.44
CA GLU A 99 -5.48 15.26 8.62
C GLU A 99 -4.33 14.51 9.30
N LEU A 100 -4.46 13.20 9.48
CA LEU A 100 -3.38 12.37 10.01
C LEU A 100 -2.12 12.46 9.14
N ILE A 101 -2.26 12.33 7.82
CA ILE A 101 -1.10 12.38 6.91
C ILE A 101 -0.44 13.75 6.95
N GLN A 102 -1.23 14.83 6.99
CA GLN A 102 -0.70 16.18 7.10
C GLN A 102 0.06 16.37 8.41
N TYR A 103 -0.50 15.91 9.53
CA TYR A 103 0.19 15.95 10.81
C TYR A 103 1.54 15.23 10.76
N GLU A 104 1.60 14.01 10.22
CA GLU A 104 2.85 13.27 10.07
C GLU A 104 3.87 13.97 9.16
N LEU A 105 3.41 14.64 8.09
CA LEU A 105 4.25 15.47 7.23
C LEU A 105 4.82 16.69 7.96
N ASP A 106 4.09 17.25 8.92
CA ASP A 106 4.52 18.38 9.75
C ASP A 106 5.50 17.96 10.86
N GLN A 107 5.50 16.67 11.26
CA GLN A 107 6.40 16.15 12.30
C GLN A 107 7.83 15.85 11.82
N THR A 108 8.11 15.98 10.52
CA THR A 108 9.42 15.65 9.96
C THR A 108 9.65 16.40 8.65
N ASP A 109 10.91 16.58 8.24
CA ASP A 109 11.25 17.05 6.88
C ASP A 109 11.50 15.90 5.89
N LYS A 110 11.45 14.65 6.37
CA LYS A 110 11.69 13.45 5.56
C LYS A 110 10.62 13.23 4.49
N ASN A 111 10.98 12.48 3.46
CA ASN A 111 10.02 11.93 2.52
C ASN A 111 9.24 10.78 3.18
N ILE A 112 7.93 10.74 2.97
CA ILE A 112 7.04 9.72 3.48
C ILE A 112 6.67 8.75 2.34
N ASN A 113 6.97 7.48 2.53
CA ASN A 113 6.41 6.40 1.74
C ASN A 113 5.19 5.83 2.50
N PHE A 114 4.00 6.11 1.99
CA PHE A 114 2.75 5.62 2.55
C PHE A 114 2.36 4.28 1.92
N ARG A 115 2.50 3.21 2.69
CA ARG A 115 2.06 1.86 2.29
C ARG A 115 0.62 1.63 2.70
N ILE A 116 -0.25 1.59 1.71
CA ILE A 116 -1.63 1.15 1.84
C ILE A 116 -1.61 -0.38 1.81
N HIS A 117 -1.95 -0.97 2.95
CA HIS A 117 -1.99 -2.41 3.25
C HIS A 117 -0.60 -3.06 3.35
N GLU A 118 -0.16 -3.24 4.59
CA GLU A 118 0.65 -4.41 4.92
C GLU A 118 -0.25 -5.62 5.26
N SER A 119 -1.46 -5.37 5.74
CA SER A 119 -2.50 -6.39 5.93
C SER A 119 -3.83 -5.90 5.37
N GLY A 120 -4.63 -6.85 4.88
CA GLY A 120 -5.85 -6.59 4.15
C GLY A 120 -5.62 -6.34 2.67
N ASP A 121 -6.69 -6.03 1.96
CA ASP A 121 -6.63 -5.54 0.58
C ASP A 121 -7.78 -4.54 0.38
N PHE A 122 -7.93 -4.01 -0.84
CA PHE A 122 -9.11 -3.25 -1.19
C PHE A 122 -10.33 -4.16 -1.19
N TYR A 123 -11.22 -4.01 -0.20
CA TYR A 123 -12.40 -4.85 0.00
C TYR A 123 -13.61 -4.46 -0.85
N THR A 124 -13.68 -3.21 -1.29
CA THR A 124 -14.67 -2.72 -2.27
C THR A 124 -14.02 -1.72 -3.22
N TYR A 125 -14.70 -1.46 -4.35
CA TYR A 125 -14.29 -0.40 -5.25
C TYR A 125 -14.38 0.98 -4.60
N GLU A 126 -15.43 1.21 -3.81
CA GLU A 126 -15.69 2.45 -3.09
C GLU A 126 -14.54 2.75 -2.13
N TYR A 127 -14.03 1.74 -1.43
CA TYR A 127 -12.85 1.89 -0.57
C TYR A 127 -11.57 2.20 -1.36
N ALA A 128 -11.33 1.53 -2.49
CA ALA A 128 -10.21 1.86 -3.38
C ALA A 128 -10.30 3.31 -3.91
N LYS A 129 -11.52 3.77 -4.18
CA LYS A 129 -11.81 5.15 -4.59
C LYS A 129 -11.58 6.16 -3.46
N LYS A 130 -11.95 5.85 -2.20
CA LYS A 130 -11.60 6.68 -1.03
C LYS A 130 -10.08 6.91 -0.94
N TRP A 131 -9.29 5.84 -1.10
CA TRP A 131 -7.82 5.94 -1.13
C TRP A 131 -7.30 6.78 -2.28
N ASN A 132 -7.88 6.64 -3.49
CA ASN A 132 -7.46 7.48 -4.59
C ASN A 132 -7.75 8.97 -4.32
N PHE A 133 -8.87 9.31 -3.67
CA PHE A 133 -9.15 10.69 -3.27
C PHE A 133 -8.16 11.22 -2.23
N ILE A 134 -7.85 10.43 -1.21
CA ILE A 134 -6.82 10.76 -0.22
C ILE A 134 -5.49 11.02 -0.92
N ALA A 135 -5.04 10.11 -1.78
CA ALA A 135 -3.78 10.25 -2.49
C ALA A 135 -3.77 11.45 -3.45
N LEU A 136 -4.88 11.70 -4.15
CA LEU A 136 -5.03 12.86 -5.06
C LEU A 136 -4.95 14.20 -4.33
N HIS A 137 -5.39 14.28 -3.07
CA HIS A 137 -5.23 15.48 -2.26
C HIS A 137 -3.76 15.93 -2.20
N PHE A 138 -2.83 14.97 -2.19
CA PHE A 138 -1.39 15.20 -2.09
C PHE A 138 -0.63 15.16 -3.43
N ILE A 139 -1.30 15.18 -4.59
CA ILE A 139 -0.64 15.00 -5.90
C ILE A 139 0.48 16.01 -6.20
N GLY A 140 0.42 17.22 -5.62
CA GLY A 140 1.45 18.25 -5.76
C GLY A 140 2.57 18.19 -4.71
N ASN A 141 2.47 17.31 -3.71
CA ASN A 141 3.44 17.22 -2.64
C ASN A 141 4.45 16.10 -2.92
N SER A 142 5.67 16.48 -3.32
CA SER A 142 6.75 15.53 -3.62
C SER A 142 7.31 14.80 -2.39
N ARG A 143 6.99 15.26 -1.17
CA ARG A 143 7.43 14.62 0.08
C ARG A 143 6.60 13.38 0.43
N ILE A 144 5.53 13.06 -0.29
CA ILE A 144 4.74 11.85 -0.03
C ILE A 144 4.50 11.02 -1.28
N THR A 145 4.65 9.71 -1.15
CA THR A 145 4.33 8.73 -2.20
C THR A 145 3.44 7.64 -1.64
N PHE A 146 2.30 7.40 -2.29
CA PHE A 146 1.37 6.32 -1.93
C PHE A 146 1.66 5.07 -2.75
N MET A 147 1.63 3.91 -2.10
CA MET A 147 1.79 2.63 -2.76
C MET A 147 0.94 1.53 -2.15
N ALA A 148 0.59 0.53 -2.97
CA ALA A 148 -0.17 -0.63 -2.54
C ALA A 148 0.22 -1.88 -3.34
N TYR A 149 0.39 -3.01 -2.65
CA TYR A 149 0.54 -4.32 -3.27
C TYR A 149 -0.82 -5.03 -3.17
N THR A 150 -1.43 -5.34 -4.30
CA THR A 150 -2.85 -5.74 -4.31
C THR A 150 -3.12 -6.90 -5.24
N LYS A 151 -4.05 -7.77 -4.84
CA LYS A 151 -4.70 -8.76 -5.71
C LYS A 151 -6.01 -8.21 -6.29
N SER A 152 -6.52 -7.09 -5.77
CA SER A 152 -7.74 -6.43 -6.22
C SER A 152 -7.59 -5.66 -7.56
N LEU A 153 -6.96 -6.29 -8.55
CA LEU A 153 -6.71 -5.70 -9.88
C LEU A 153 -7.95 -5.20 -10.62
N PRO A 154 -9.13 -5.85 -10.53
CA PRO A 154 -10.37 -5.31 -11.09
C PRO A 154 -10.72 -3.91 -10.54
N PHE A 155 -10.42 -3.62 -9.27
CA PHE A 155 -10.65 -2.30 -8.70
C PHE A 155 -9.65 -1.28 -9.24
N VAL A 156 -8.39 -1.67 -9.42
CA VAL A 156 -7.38 -0.82 -10.09
C VAL A 156 -7.78 -0.52 -11.52
N GLN A 157 -8.25 -1.52 -12.27
CA GLN A 157 -8.77 -1.34 -13.63
C GLN A 157 -9.93 -0.35 -13.66
N ARG A 158 -10.88 -0.48 -12.73
CA ARG A 158 -12.03 0.41 -12.63
C ARG A 158 -11.61 1.84 -12.26
N LEU A 159 -10.62 2.01 -11.37
CA LEU A 159 -10.04 3.33 -11.08
C LEU A 159 -9.41 3.96 -12.33
N TYR A 160 -8.61 3.20 -13.08
CA TYR A 160 -7.99 3.69 -14.32
C TYR A 160 -9.02 4.05 -15.39
N ALA A 161 -10.12 3.30 -15.48
CA ALA A 161 -11.21 3.60 -16.40
C ALA A 161 -12.00 4.85 -15.98
N GLU A 162 -12.30 5.02 -14.69
CA GLU A 162 -13.10 6.13 -14.18
C GLU A 162 -12.34 7.47 -14.13
N PHE A 163 -11.11 7.44 -13.64
CA PHE A 163 -10.31 8.65 -13.40
C PHE A 163 -9.30 8.93 -14.51
N GLY A 164 -8.91 7.91 -15.28
CA GLY A 164 -7.72 7.94 -16.11
C GLY A 164 -6.46 7.64 -15.29
N LYS A 165 -5.56 6.81 -15.83
CA LYS A 165 -4.34 6.34 -15.13
C LYS A 165 -3.49 7.47 -14.53
N HIS A 166 -3.42 8.63 -15.20
CA HIS A 166 -2.68 9.80 -14.71
C HIS A 166 -3.26 10.41 -13.42
N TRP A 167 -4.57 10.27 -13.20
CA TRP A 167 -5.29 10.78 -12.03
C TRP A 167 -5.48 9.70 -10.95
N VAL A 168 -4.66 8.66 -10.99
CA VAL A 168 -4.57 7.68 -9.91
C VAL A 168 -3.23 7.83 -9.23
N ASN A 169 -3.22 8.53 -8.10
CA ASN A 169 -1.98 8.92 -7.40
C ASN A 169 -1.47 7.83 -6.43
N ILE A 170 -1.67 6.56 -6.78
CA ILE A 170 -1.21 5.40 -6.01
C ILE A 170 -0.35 4.54 -6.92
N LYS A 171 0.85 4.19 -6.45
CA LYS A 171 1.74 3.24 -7.13
C LYS A 171 1.29 1.81 -6.79
N PHE A 172 0.48 1.24 -7.66
CA PHE A 172 0.01 -0.14 -7.52
C PHE A 172 1.05 -1.14 -8.04
N MET A 173 1.22 -2.24 -7.32
CA MET A 173 1.89 -3.44 -7.81
C MET A 173 0.94 -4.63 -7.75
N ALA A 174 0.98 -5.48 -8.78
CA ALA A 174 0.20 -6.71 -8.83
C ALA A 174 0.85 -7.76 -7.93
N SER A 175 0.14 -8.19 -6.89
CA SER A 175 0.61 -9.24 -5.97
C SER A 175 0.34 -10.62 -6.57
N VAL A 176 1.35 -11.23 -7.16
CA VAL A 176 1.25 -12.52 -7.89
C VAL A 176 1.89 -13.63 -7.06
N TRP A 177 1.10 -14.67 -6.83
CA TRP A 177 1.49 -15.92 -6.17
C TRP A 177 1.35 -17.08 -7.16
N GLU A 178 1.82 -18.26 -6.79
CA GLU A 178 1.78 -19.45 -7.64
C GLU A 178 0.36 -19.82 -8.10
N ASP A 179 -0.65 -19.62 -7.26
CA ASP A 179 -2.06 -19.88 -7.58
C ASP A 179 -2.79 -18.67 -8.15
N THR A 180 -2.07 -17.60 -8.53
CA THR A 180 -2.69 -16.46 -9.22
C THR A 180 -3.07 -16.87 -10.64
N THR A 181 -4.34 -16.66 -10.98
CA THR A 181 -4.85 -17.11 -12.27
C THR A 181 -4.17 -16.39 -13.45
N PRO A 182 -4.01 -17.06 -14.60
CA PRO A 182 -3.46 -16.43 -15.80
C PRO A 182 -4.23 -15.18 -16.23
N ALA A 183 -5.55 -15.14 -16.00
CA ALA A 183 -6.39 -13.98 -16.28
C ALA A 183 -5.98 -12.76 -15.44
N MET A 184 -5.67 -12.95 -14.17
CA MET A 184 -5.22 -11.88 -13.27
C MET A 184 -3.81 -11.40 -13.62
N ILE A 185 -2.90 -12.31 -13.97
CA ILE A 185 -1.56 -11.96 -14.46
C ILE A 185 -1.67 -11.11 -15.73
N LYS A 186 -2.48 -11.56 -16.70
CA LYS A 186 -2.74 -10.82 -17.95
C LYS A 186 -3.35 -9.44 -17.68
N LEU A 187 -4.25 -9.33 -16.71
CA LEU A 187 -4.83 -8.06 -16.29
C LEU A 187 -3.77 -7.12 -15.71
N GLY A 188 -2.91 -7.60 -14.80
CA GLY A 188 -1.81 -6.80 -14.25
C GLY A 188 -0.89 -6.24 -15.35
N ASN A 189 -0.51 -7.09 -16.31
CA ASN A 189 0.30 -6.69 -17.47
C ASN A 189 -0.42 -5.66 -18.35
N LYS A 190 -1.71 -5.87 -18.64
CA LYS A 190 -2.52 -4.92 -19.42
C LYS A 190 -2.63 -3.55 -18.75
N LEU A 191 -2.68 -3.51 -17.42
CA LEU A 191 -2.69 -2.28 -16.63
C LEU A 191 -1.31 -1.62 -16.57
N GLY A 192 -0.25 -2.30 -17.01
CA GLY A 192 1.14 -1.86 -16.93
C GLY A 192 1.60 -1.74 -15.48
N LEU A 193 1.23 -2.71 -14.64
CA LEU A 193 1.66 -2.80 -13.25
C LEU A 193 2.90 -3.71 -13.16
N ASN A 194 3.85 -3.33 -12.32
CA ASN A 194 4.91 -4.24 -11.92
C ASN A 194 4.39 -5.29 -10.94
N THR A 195 5.05 -6.44 -10.93
CA THR A 195 4.69 -7.59 -10.10
C THR A 195 5.45 -7.59 -8.79
N PHE A 196 4.74 -7.91 -7.71
CA PHE A 196 5.30 -8.29 -6.42
C PHE A 196 5.00 -9.77 -6.19
N THR A 197 6.01 -10.57 -5.84
CA THR A 197 5.85 -11.97 -5.46
C THR A 197 6.68 -12.31 -4.21
N ALA A 198 6.16 -13.23 -3.40
CA ALA A 198 6.82 -13.76 -2.20
C ALA A 198 7.00 -15.27 -2.37
N LEU A 199 8.21 -15.76 -2.15
CA LEU A 199 8.64 -17.09 -2.55
C LEU A 199 9.39 -17.78 -1.41
N THR A 200 9.18 -19.08 -1.22
CA THR A 200 10.03 -19.85 -0.30
C THR A 200 11.49 -19.84 -0.77
N THR A 201 12.43 -20.13 0.13
CA THR A 201 13.87 -20.27 -0.22
C THR A 201 14.07 -21.15 -1.46
N ASP A 202 13.46 -22.34 -1.50
CA ASP A 202 13.59 -23.24 -2.64
C ASP A 202 13.06 -22.63 -3.94
N GLN A 203 11.88 -21.99 -3.89
CA GLN A 203 11.30 -21.33 -5.06
C GLN A 203 12.16 -20.15 -5.55
N PHE A 204 12.76 -19.42 -4.62
CA PHE A 204 13.61 -18.26 -4.90
C PHE A 204 14.93 -18.65 -5.58
N GLN A 205 15.48 -19.82 -5.24
CA GLN A 205 16.70 -20.36 -5.82
C GLN A 205 16.47 -21.09 -7.15
N LEU A 206 15.36 -21.81 -7.31
CA LEU A 206 15.12 -22.69 -8.46
C LEU A 206 14.50 -22.01 -9.68
N LYS A 207 13.74 -20.92 -9.51
CA LYS A 207 13.06 -20.23 -10.62
C LYS A 207 13.88 -19.07 -11.16
N ASP A 208 13.87 -18.91 -12.48
CA ASP A 208 14.50 -17.76 -13.14
C ASP A 208 13.69 -16.48 -12.89
N TYR A 209 14.24 -15.64 -12.01
CA TYR A 209 13.77 -14.31 -11.69
C TYR A 209 14.78 -13.24 -12.11
N SER A 210 15.56 -13.50 -13.17
CA SER A 210 16.58 -12.57 -13.72
C SER A 210 16.02 -11.19 -14.06
N SER A 211 14.74 -11.11 -14.44
CA SER A 211 14.03 -9.85 -14.72
C SER A 211 13.42 -9.16 -13.49
N TYR A 212 13.54 -9.77 -12.30
CA TYR A 212 13.01 -9.25 -11.05
C TYR A 212 14.16 -8.70 -10.21
N PHE A 213 13.89 -7.60 -9.51
CA PHE A 213 14.71 -7.20 -8.39
C PHE A 213 14.51 -8.23 -7.26
N LYS A 214 15.55 -9.02 -7.02
CA LYS A 214 15.63 -9.98 -5.92
C LYS A 214 15.88 -9.21 -4.63
N CYS A 215 14.85 -9.07 -3.80
CA CYS A 215 15.00 -8.49 -2.47
C CYS A 215 15.59 -9.55 -1.55
N PRO A 216 16.82 -9.37 -1.04
CA PRO A 216 17.33 -10.27 -0.03
C PRO A 216 16.42 -10.16 1.19
N SER A 217 15.87 -11.29 1.63
CA SER A 217 15.13 -11.34 2.87
C SER A 217 16.06 -11.05 4.06
N THR A 218 15.49 -11.04 5.25
CA THR A 218 16.08 -10.54 6.52
C THR A 218 17.48 -11.03 6.89
N ALA A 219 18.00 -12.10 6.31
CA ALA A 219 19.30 -12.67 6.70
C ALA A 219 20.52 -11.91 6.14
N SER A 220 20.35 -11.03 5.14
CA SER A 220 21.44 -10.18 4.63
C SER A 220 21.10 -8.68 4.61
N ILE A 221 20.05 -8.28 5.34
CA ILE A 221 19.69 -6.87 5.58
C ILE A 221 20.64 -6.21 6.59
N ASP A 222 21.51 -6.97 7.25
CA ASP A 222 22.49 -6.48 8.23
C ASP A 222 23.43 -5.39 7.69
N ALA A 223 23.54 -5.22 6.37
CA ALA A 223 24.30 -4.12 5.78
C ALA A 223 23.45 -2.90 5.34
N TYR A 224 22.18 -3.08 4.93
CA TYR A 224 21.37 -2.03 4.28
C TYR A 224 19.86 -2.25 4.46
N GLY A 225 19.22 -1.63 5.46
CA GLY A 225 17.76 -1.63 5.64
C GLY A 225 16.98 -1.06 4.43
N CYS A 226 15.69 -1.37 4.26
CA CYS A 226 14.89 -0.90 3.10
C CYS A 226 14.96 0.61 2.87
N GLY A 227 15.09 1.42 3.92
CA GLY A 227 15.25 2.86 3.79
C GLY A 227 16.51 3.27 3.03
N THR A 228 17.64 2.57 3.21
CA THR A 228 18.89 2.81 2.46
C THR A 228 18.83 2.28 1.02
N CYS A 229 18.09 1.18 0.80
CA CYS A 229 17.76 0.71 -0.55
C CYS A 229 16.87 1.73 -1.28
N SER A 230 16.00 2.45 -0.56
CA SER A 230 15.13 3.47 -1.15
C SER A 230 15.90 4.67 -1.74
N GLU A 231 17.07 4.98 -1.18
CA GLU A 231 17.92 6.09 -1.60
C GLU A 231 18.78 5.77 -2.83
N LYS A 232 19.42 4.59 -2.87
CA LYS A 232 20.25 4.16 -4.01
C LYS A 232 19.48 3.41 -5.10
N HIS A 233 18.40 2.72 -4.75
CA HIS A 233 17.68 1.77 -5.60
C HIS A 233 16.15 1.75 -5.38
N GLY A 234 15.52 2.84 -4.89
CA GLY A 234 14.10 2.94 -4.50
C GLY A 234 13.03 2.67 -5.57
N SER A 235 13.41 1.98 -6.63
CA SER A 235 12.58 1.34 -7.64
C SER A 235 11.44 0.50 -7.07
N CYS A 236 11.64 -0.14 -5.90
CA CYS A 236 10.59 -0.92 -5.22
C CYS A 236 9.40 -0.03 -4.80
N TYR A 237 9.63 1.00 -3.98
CA TYR A 237 8.55 1.87 -3.49
C TYR A 237 7.94 2.76 -4.56
N ARG A 238 8.72 3.06 -5.59
CA ARG A 238 8.25 3.81 -6.76
C ARG A 238 7.48 2.93 -7.75
N GLY A 239 7.38 1.62 -7.50
CA GLY A 239 6.70 0.66 -8.37
C GLY A 239 7.30 0.61 -9.77
N LYS A 240 8.64 0.70 -9.89
CA LYS A 240 9.37 0.77 -11.16
C LYS A 240 9.95 -0.56 -11.62
N VAL A 241 10.04 -1.55 -10.74
CA VAL A 241 10.62 -2.87 -11.02
C VAL A 241 9.68 -3.97 -10.52
N ASN A 242 9.75 -5.14 -11.16
CA ASN A 242 9.22 -6.36 -10.58
C ASN A 242 10.05 -6.74 -9.36
N ILE A 243 9.40 -7.24 -8.31
CA ILE A 243 10.04 -7.58 -7.03
C ILE A 243 9.73 -9.02 -6.69
N ALA A 244 10.78 -9.78 -6.38
CA ALA A 244 10.68 -11.10 -5.77
C ALA A 244 11.30 -11.01 -4.37
N ILE A 245 10.57 -11.44 -3.35
CA ILE A 245 11.06 -11.48 -1.97
C ILE A 245 11.09 -12.94 -1.50
N GLU A 246 12.20 -13.32 -0.90
CA GLU A 246 12.32 -14.61 -0.21
C GLU A 246 11.60 -14.56 1.15
N ILE A 247 10.83 -15.60 1.47
CA ILE A 247 10.18 -15.82 2.76
C ILE A 247 10.71 -17.12 3.38
N HIS A 248 10.97 -17.09 4.69
CA HIS A 248 11.41 -18.22 5.51
C HIS A 248 10.28 -18.68 6.43
#